data_AF-A0A7S4F623-F1
#
_entry.id   AF-A0A7S4F623-F1
#
_cell.length_a   1.000
_cell.length_b   1.000
_cell.length_c   1.000
_cell.angle_alpha   90.00
_cell.angle_beta   90.00
_cell.angle_gamma   90.00
#
_symmetry.space_group_name_H-M   'P 1'
#
loop_
_entity.id
_entity.type
_entity.pdbx_description
1 polymer ?
#
loop_
_entity_poly.entity_id
_entity_poly.type
_entity_poly.pdbx_seq_one_letter_code
_entity_poly.pdbx_strand_id
1 'polypeptide(L)'
;AAELAMASQMRSAVLLLLLAEHASAFTIATTAGNLRYSLQARLRGSPSLIIPVSARMQGIAALGASASRTPIMMARWAEEDMRMPDAELPEEVASSLDPSVPIEPTKKMWAAMLRVYPSEEEAIAAFNRNPGVILPYLNCPTNIVGSREVLVSFYEEEGALEVMRQNPGILACSPAMLATAKPEDVRRAAVAIDFWNGLPMPLKYAIPLTTFAAFCALIAKRIIDCQGQICG
;
A
#
# COMPACT_ATOMS: atom_id res chain seq x y z
N ALA A 1 27.26 17.33 21.02
CA ALA A 1 26.47 18.19 20.10
C ALA A 1 26.24 17.52 18.74
N ALA A 2 27.27 17.01 18.07
CA ALA A 2 27.14 16.32 16.78
C ALA A 2 26.32 15.01 16.82
N GLU A 3 26.43 14.21 17.90
CA GLU A 3 25.63 12.98 18.05
C GLU A 3 24.12 13.23 18.27
N LEU A 4 23.76 14.34 18.93
CA LEU A 4 22.38 14.76 19.10
C LEU A 4 21.76 15.26 17.78
N ALA A 5 22.57 15.88 16.91
CA ALA A 5 22.15 16.29 15.56
C ALA A 5 21.97 15.08 14.62
N MET A 6 22.86 14.08 14.68
CA MET A 6 22.71 12.83 13.93
C MET A 6 21.51 12.00 14.40
N ALA A 7 21.27 11.93 15.71
CA ALA A 7 20.10 11.26 16.25
C ALA A 7 18.80 11.98 15.83
N SER A 8 18.79 13.31 15.73
CA SER A 8 17.65 14.07 15.21
C SER A 8 17.43 13.83 13.71
N GLN A 9 18.48 13.77 12.90
CA GLN A 9 18.40 13.47 11.46
C GLN A 9 17.94 12.02 11.18
N MET A 10 18.37 11.06 12.00
CA MET A 10 17.91 9.67 11.89
C MET A 10 16.43 9.52 12.23
N ARG A 11 15.94 10.25 13.25
CA ARG A 11 14.52 10.24 13.66
C ARG A 11 13.60 10.87 12.61
N SER A 12 14.06 11.91 11.92
CA SER A 12 13.33 12.46 10.76
C SER A 12 13.27 11.48 9.59
N ALA A 13 14.33 10.70 9.34
CA ALA A 13 14.38 9.77 8.21
C ALA A 13 13.40 8.59 8.33
N VAL A 14 13.08 8.14 9.55
CA VAL A 14 12.06 7.09 9.79
C VAL A 14 10.64 7.63 9.56
N LEU A 15 10.37 8.86 10.01
CA LEU A 15 9.12 9.58 9.72
C LEU A 15 8.89 9.76 8.21
N LEU A 16 9.98 9.93 7.45
CA LEU A 16 9.98 10.16 6.01
C LEU A 16 9.80 8.89 5.18
N LEU A 17 10.23 7.72 5.68
CA LEU A 17 10.01 6.41 5.04
C LEU A 17 8.53 6.02 5.06
N LEU A 18 7.83 6.28 6.15
CA LEU A 18 6.40 5.97 6.25
C LEU A 18 5.52 6.92 5.43
N LEU A 19 5.97 8.17 5.21
CA LEU A 19 5.33 9.09 4.27
C LEU A 19 5.61 8.72 2.80
N ALA A 20 6.72 8.04 2.52
CA ALA A 20 7.12 7.59 1.18
C ALA A 20 6.24 6.47 0.63
N GLU A 21 5.93 5.48 1.45
CA GLU A 21 5.10 4.34 1.05
C GLU A 21 3.69 4.78 0.67
N HIS A 22 3.14 5.79 1.36
CA HIS A 22 1.89 6.42 0.97
C HIS A 22 1.98 7.23 -0.33
N ALA A 23 3.08 7.94 -0.58
CA ALA A 23 3.27 8.69 -1.82
C ALA A 23 3.39 7.76 -3.05
N SER A 24 4.06 6.61 -2.91
CA SER A 24 4.21 5.62 -3.99
C SER A 24 2.93 4.83 -4.27
N ALA A 25 2.17 4.41 -3.24
CA ALA A 25 0.89 3.74 -3.44
C ALA A 25 -0.18 4.69 -4.04
N PHE A 26 -0.21 5.95 -3.59
CA PHE A 26 -1.19 6.94 -4.03
C PHE A 26 -0.92 7.50 -5.45
N THR A 27 0.35 7.67 -5.83
CA THR A 27 0.72 8.14 -7.18
C THR A 27 0.41 7.09 -8.26
N ILE A 28 0.55 5.79 -7.96
CA ILE A 28 0.21 4.70 -8.89
C ILE A 28 -1.32 4.62 -9.08
N ALA A 29 -2.11 4.77 -8.01
CA ALA A 29 -3.57 4.72 -8.08
C ALA A 29 -4.20 5.94 -8.80
N THR A 30 -3.70 7.15 -8.55
CA THR A 30 -4.27 8.38 -9.16
C THR A 30 -3.88 8.58 -10.62
N THR A 31 -2.69 8.14 -11.04
CA THR A 31 -2.26 8.23 -12.45
C THR A 31 -3.03 7.23 -13.32
N ALA A 32 -3.36 6.04 -12.80
CA ALA A 32 -4.18 5.04 -13.49
C ALA A 32 -5.66 5.47 -13.63
N GLY A 33 -6.23 6.11 -12.60
CA GLY A 33 -7.61 6.60 -12.63
C GLY A 33 -7.84 7.76 -13.61
N ASN A 34 -6.92 8.73 -13.66
CA ASN A 34 -7.04 9.91 -14.53
C ASN A 34 -6.81 9.60 -16.03
N LEU A 35 -6.00 8.58 -16.35
CA LEU A 35 -5.84 8.12 -17.73
C LEU A 35 -7.09 7.38 -18.24
N ARG A 36 -7.79 6.60 -17.40
CA ARG A 36 -9.04 5.93 -17.78
C ARG A 36 -10.19 6.92 -18.07
N TYR A 37 -10.34 7.97 -17.28
CA TYR A 37 -11.40 8.98 -17.50
C TYR A 37 -11.17 9.82 -18.78
N SER A 38 -9.91 10.16 -19.10
CA SER A 38 -9.61 10.94 -20.32
C SER A 38 -9.73 10.13 -21.61
N LEU A 39 -9.47 8.81 -21.56
CA LEU A 39 -9.68 7.91 -22.70
C LEU A 39 -11.16 7.58 -22.94
N GLN A 40 -11.97 7.41 -21.90
CA GLN A 40 -13.42 7.20 -22.05
C GLN A 40 -14.16 8.45 -22.56
N ALA A 41 -13.72 9.65 -22.17
CA ALA A 41 -14.30 10.90 -22.67
C ALA A 41 -13.99 11.16 -24.15
N ARG A 42 -12.84 10.68 -24.67
CA ARG A 42 -12.46 10.83 -26.09
C ARG A 42 -13.18 9.88 -27.05
N LEU A 43 -13.76 8.79 -26.56
CA LEU A 43 -14.41 7.77 -27.40
C LEU A 43 -15.91 8.00 -27.61
N ARG A 44 -16.52 9.04 -27.01
CA ARG A 44 -17.96 9.33 -27.11
C ARG A 44 -18.31 10.53 -28.02
N GLY A 45 -17.35 11.08 -28.76
CA GLY A 45 -17.53 12.36 -29.46
C GLY A 45 -17.05 12.38 -30.91
N SER A 46 -17.37 11.39 -31.75
CA SER A 46 -17.14 11.53 -33.20
C SER A 46 -18.32 11.00 -34.02
N PRO A 47 -18.94 11.85 -34.87
CA PRO A 47 -20.04 11.46 -35.72
C PRO A 47 -19.53 10.69 -36.95
N SER A 48 -20.15 9.53 -37.17
CA SER A 48 -20.44 8.86 -38.44
C SER A 48 -19.53 9.17 -39.64
N LEU A 49 -18.60 8.25 -39.94
CA LEU A 49 -18.09 8.06 -41.29
C LEU A 49 -18.41 6.61 -41.73
N ILE A 50 -19.39 6.49 -42.61
CA ILE A 50 -19.76 5.24 -43.29
C ILE A 50 -18.70 4.99 -44.37
N ILE A 51 -17.90 3.94 -44.21
CA ILE A 51 -17.05 3.40 -45.28
C ILE A 51 -17.52 1.96 -45.53
N PRO A 52 -17.92 1.58 -46.75
CA PRO A 52 -18.17 0.18 -47.09
C PRO A 52 -16.82 -0.49 -47.38
N VAL A 53 -16.48 -1.53 -46.62
CA VAL A 53 -15.33 -2.39 -46.95
C VAL A 53 -15.81 -3.83 -47.10
N SER A 54 -16.22 -4.16 -48.31
CA SER A 54 -16.26 -5.54 -48.80
C SER A 54 -14.85 -5.94 -49.23
N ALA A 55 -14.07 -6.61 -48.37
CA ALA A 55 -12.88 -7.34 -48.79
C ALA A 55 -12.44 -8.37 -47.74
N ARG A 56 -12.94 -9.60 -47.93
CA ARG A 56 -12.19 -10.86 -47.90
C ARG A 56 -10.80 -10.82 -47.22
N MET A 57 -10.71 -11.27 -45.97
CA MET A 57 -9.53 -11.96 -45.46
C MET A 57 -9.98 -13.20 -44.68
N GLN A 58 -9.80 -14.36 -45.33
CA GLN A 58 -9.70 -15.65 -44.68
C GLN A 58 -8.30 -15.78 -44.09
N GLY A 59 -8.22 -16.25 -42.84
CA GLY A 59 -7.06 -16.98 -42.34
C GLY A 59 -5.96 -16.17 -41.68
N ILE A 60 -6.13 -15.85 -40.38
CA ILE A 60 -5.10 -16.08 -39.36
C ILE A 60 -5.83 -16.54 -38.10
N ALA A 61 -6.02 -17.85 -37.99
CA ALA A 61 -6.35 -18.47 -36.72
C ALA A 61 -5.06 -18.66 -35.92
N ALA A 62 -5.19 -18.51 -34.60
CA ALA A 62 -4.26 -18.94 -33.56
C ALA A 62 -2.90 -18.24 -33.50
N LEU A 63 -2.78 -17.28 -32.58
CA LEU A 63 -1.65 -17.11 -31.67
C LEU A 63 -2.10 -16.21 -30.50
N GLY A 64 -3.17 -16.64 -29.82
CA GLY A 64 -3.66 -16.03 -28.58
C GLY A 64 -3.13 -16.77 -27.36
N ALA A 65 -1.83 -17.04 -27.29
CA ALA A 65 -1.21 -17.47 -26.05
C ALA A 65 -1.09 -16.24 -25.16
N SER A 66 -2.20 -15.90 -24.48
CA SER A 66 -2.18 -15.02 -23.31
C SER A 66 -1.29 -15.70 -22.28
N ALA A 67 0.00 -15.36 -22.30
CA ALA A 67 0.92 -15.76 -21.27
C ALA A 67 0.32 -15.26 -19.96
N SER A 68 -0.21 -16.19 -19.16
CA SER A 68 -0.58 -15.98 -17.77
C SER A 68 0.64 -15.37 -17.10
N ARG A 69 0.67 -14.04 -17.01
CA ARG A 69 1.64 -13.32 -16.23
C ARG A 69 1.26 -13.61 -14.79
N THR A 70 1.82 -14.68 -14.23
CA THR A 70 1.79 -14.87 -12.79
C THR A 70 2.34 -13.57 -12.20
N PRO A 71 1.54 -12.82 -11.43
CA PRO A 71 2.01 -11.57 -10.85
C PRO A 71 3.25 -11.88 -10.03
N ILE A 72 4.33 -11.14 -10.29
CA ILE A 72 5.54 -11.22 -9.48
C ILE A 72 5.15 -10.69 -8.10
N MET A 73 4.99 -11.60 -7.14
CA MET A 73 4.74 -11.24 -5.75
C MET A 73 6.06 -10.65 -5.21
N MET A 74 6.06 -9.37 -4.83
CA MET A 74 7.24 -8.76 -4.20
C MET A 74 7.35 -9.15 -2.73
N ALA A 75 6.21 -9.39 -2.07
CA ALA A 75 6.15 -9.97 -0.75
C ALA A 75 6.61 -11.44 -0.77
N ARG A 76 7.44 -11.82 0.22
CA ARG A 76 7.85 -13.20 0.43
C ARG A 76 6.81 -13.91 1.29
N TRP A 77 5.91 -14.62 0.63
CA TRP A 77 4.91 -15.46 1.31
C TRP A 77 5.58 -16.76 1.79
N ALA A 78 5.39 -17.06 3.07
CA ALA A 78 5.80 -18.32 3.65
C ALA A 78 4.71 -19.39 3.46
N GLU A 79 5.06 -20.65 3.72
CA GLU A 79 4.11 -21.76 3.64
C GLU A 79 2.99 -21.60 4.69
N GLU A 80 3.31 -20.99 5.84
CA GLU A 80 2.36 -20.66 6.90
C GLU A 80 1.31 -19.63 6.44
N ASP A 81 1.72 -18.65 5.63
CA ASP A 81 0.81 -17.65 5.05
C ASP A 81 -0.21 -18.30 4.12
N MET A 82 0.25 -19.26 3.30
CA MET A 82 -0.61 -19.99 2.37
C MET A 82 -1.66 -20.86 3.09
N ARG A 83 -1.35 -21.29 4.32
CA ARG A 83 -2.25 -22.08 5.18
C ARG A 83 -3.23 -21.23 5.99
N MET A 84 -3.12 -19.91 5.97
CA MET A 84 -4.09 -19.06 6.64
C MET A 84 -5.50 -19.31 6.06
N PRO A 85 -6.54 -19.46 6.89
CA PRO A 85 -7.91 -19.59 6.40
C PRO A 85 -8.32 -18.35 5.60
N ASP A 86 -9.17 -18.56 4.61
CA ASP A 86 -9.77 -17.47 3.86
C ASP A 86 -10.89 -16.84 4.69
N ALA A 87 -11.01 -15.51 4.61
CA ALA A 87 -12.18 -14.78 5.09
C ALA A 87 -12.90 -14.17 3.88
N GLU A 88 -14.23 -14.11 3.95
CA GLU A 88 -15.01 -13.44 2.91
C GLU A 88 -14.74 -11.94 2.95
N LEU A 89 -14.55 -11.33 1.79
CA LEU A 89 -14.32 -9.89 1.69
C LEU A 89 -15.68 -9.17 1.75
N PRO A 90 -15.83 -8.17 2.63
CA PRO A 90 -16.99 -7.29 2.57
C PRO A 90 -17.12 -6.65 1.18
N GLU A 91 -18.35 -6.42 0.73
CA GLU A 91 -18.63 -5.84 -0.60
C GLU A 91 -17.90 -4.50 -0.81
N GLU A 92 -17.82 -3.66 0.23
CA GLU A 92 -17.09 -2.40 0.21
C GLU A 92 -15.59 -2.58 -0.07
N VAL A 93 -14.97 -3.59 0.56
CA VAL A 93 -13.56 -3.91 0.35
C VAL A 93 -13.35 -4.47 -1.06
N ALA A 94 -14.17 -5.44 -1.45
CA ALA A 94 -14.06 -6.10 -2.75
C ALA A 94 -14.26 -5.14 -3.93
N SER A 95 -15.22 -4.22 -3.83
CA SER A 95 -15.51 -3.21 -4.87
C SER A 95 -14.44 -2.13 -5.00
N SER A 96 -13.63 -1.93 -3.95
CA SER A 96 -12.53 -0.95 -3.92
C SER A 96 -11.22 -1.49 -4.53
N LEU A 97 -11.12 -2.81 -4.76
CA LEU A 97 -9.92 -3.43 -5.32
C LEU A 97 -9.89 -3.34 -6.85
N ASP A 98 -8.70 -3.16 -7.43
CA ASP A 98 -8.54 -3.24 -8.88
C ASP A 98 -8.80 -4.68 -9.37
N PRO A 99 -9.48 -4.89 -10.51
CA PRO A 99 -9.77 -6.24 -11.03
C PRO A 99 -8.55 -7.13 -11.28
N SER A 100 -7.34 -6.56 -11.35
CA SER A 100 -6.09 -7.32 -11.48
C SER A 100 -5.55 -7.88 -10.17
N VAL A 101 -6.09 -7.45 -9.02
CA VAL A 101 -5.67 -7.95 -7.70
C VAL A 101 -6.18 -9.39 -7.54
N PRO A 102 -5.31 -10.35 -7.17
CA PRO A 102 -5.73 -11.73 -7.01
C PRO A 102 -6.58 -11.87 -5.73
N ILE A 103 -7.84 -12.29 -5.89
CA ILE A 103 -8.82 -12.34 -4.80
C ILE A 103 -8.47 -13.39 -3.75
N GLU A 104 -8.09 -14.61 -4.14
CA GLU A 104 -7.82 -15.71 -3.20
C GLU A 104 -6.71 -15.35 -2.17
N PRO A 105 -5.52 -14.85 -2.57
CA PRO A 105 -4.54 -14.36 -1.59
C PRO A 105 -5.06 -13.17 -0.77
N THR A 106 -5.87 -12.30 -1.36
CA THR A 106 -6.44 -11.13 -0.66
C THR A 106 -7.40 -11.56 0.45
N LYS A 107 -8.15 -12.67 0.28
CA LYS A 107 -8.98 -13.25 1.36
C LYS A 107 -8.16 -13.69 2.57
N LYS A 108 -6.95 -14.22 2.36
CA LYS A 108 -6.00 -14.56 3.44
C LYS A 108 -5.48 -13.31 4.15
N MET A 109 -5.16 -12.27 3.38
CA MET A 109 -4.77 -10.96 3.93
C MET A 109 -5.90 -10.36 4.79
N TRP A 110 -7.15 -10.47 4.33
CA TRP A 110 -8.30 -10.02 5.08
C TRP A 110 -8.53 -10.81 6.37
N ALA A 111 -8.37 -12.14 6.32
CA ALA A 111 -8.40 -12.97 7.52
C ALA A 111 -7.35 -12.54 8.56
N ALA A 112 -6.17 -12.11 8.11
CA ALA A 112 -5.14 -11.55 8.99
C ALA A 112 -5.59 -10.21 9.62
N MET A 113 -6.22 -9.32 8.84
CA MET A 113 -6.79 -8.06 9.36
C MET A 113 -7.84 -8.31 10.45
N LEU A 114 -8.75 -9.26 10.25
CA LEU A 114 -9.78 -9.61 11.23
C LEU A 114 -9.22 -10.23 12.51
N ARG A 115 -8.00 -10.77 12.49
CA ARG A 115 -7.32 -11.26 13.70
C ARG A 115 -6.69 -10.16 14.54
N VAL A 116 -6.35 -9.03 13.92
CA VAL A 116 -5.58 -7.96 14.57
C VAL A 116 -6.46 -6.79 15.01
N TYR A 117 -7.65 -6.62 14.42
CA TYR A 117 -8.63 -5.62 14.83
C TYR A 117 -9.77 -6.23 15.66
N PRO A 118 -10.37 -5.48 16.61
CA PRO A 118 -11.43 -5.99 17.49
C PRO A 118 -12.75 -6.33 16.77
N SER A 119 -13.01 -5.69 15.64
CA SER A 119 -14.24 -5.89 14.86
C SER A 119 -13.99 -5.71 13.36
N GLU A 120 -14.92 -6.20 12.54
CA GLU A 120 -14.86 -6.05 11.08
C GLU A 120 -14.95 -4.57 10.67
N GLU A 121 -15.74 -3.77 11.38
CA GLU A 121 -15.88 -2.33 11.14
C GLU A 121 -14.55 -1.59 11.34
N GLU A 122 -13.77 -1.94 12.38
CA GLU A 122 -12.44 -1.37 12.59
C GLU A 122 -11.45 -1.81 11.49
N ALA A 123 -11.53 -3.07 11.04
CA ALA A 123 -10.71 -3.56 9.94
C ALA A 123 -11.03 -2.85 8.61
N ILE A 124 -12.33 -2.60 8.33
CA ILE A 124 -12.78 -1.81 7.16
C ILE A 124 -12.29 -0.37 7.27
N ALA A 125 -12.40 0.26 8.44
CA ALA A 125 -11.87 1.61 8.67
C ALA A 125 -10.36 1.69 8.42
N ALA A 126 -9.60 0.68 8.86
CA ALA A 126 -8.17 0.57 8.60
C ALA A 126 -7.86 0.38 7.11
N PHE A 127 -8.60 -0.50 6.42
CA PHE A 127 -8.49 -0.70 4.96
C PHE A 127 -8.75 0.59 4.19
N ASN A 128 -9.82 1.30 4.51
CA ASN A 128 -10.18 2.56 3.85
C ASN A 128 -9.10 3.64 4.02
N ARG A 129 -8.34 3.61 5.12
CA ARG A 129 -7.18 4.48 5.33
C ARG A 129 -5.95 4.03 4.56
N ASN A 130 -5.70 2.73 4.45
CA ASN A 130 -4.60 2.19 3.65
C ASN A 130 -4.93 0.83 3.02
N PRO A 131 -5.45 0.82 1.77
CA PRO A 131 -5.76 -0.42 1.06
C PRO A 131 -4.53 -1.29 0.79
N GLY A 132 -3.34 -0.67 0.77
CA GLY A 132 -2.06 -1.34 0.48
C GLY A 132 -1.74 -2.48 1.44
N VAL A 133 -2.26 -2.45 2.66
CA VAL A 133 -2.00 -3.46 3.70
C VAL A 133 -2.48 -4.85 3.25
N ILE A 134 -3.59 -4.93 2.51
CA ILE A 134 -4.16 -6.21 2.07
C ILE A 134 -3.74 -6.63 0.67
N LEU A 135 -2.90 -5.84 -0.02
CA LEU A 135 -2.47 -6.16 -1.38
C LEU A 135 -1.39 -7.25 -1.34
N PRO A 136 -1.68 -8.45 -1.86
CA PRO A 136 -0.85 -9.63 -1.60
C PRO A 136 0.51 -9.59 -2.32
N TYR A 137 0.67 -8.72 -3.32
CA TYR A 137 1.96 -8.48 -3.96
C TYR A 137 2.85 -7.49 -3.18
N LEU A 138 2.30 -6.70 -2.25
CA LEU A 138 3.05 -5.77 -1.39
C LEU A 138 3.32 -6.35 0.00
N ASN A 139 2.40 -7.18 0.52
CA ASN A 139 2.44 -7.63 1.90
C ASN A 139 2.08 -9.12 2.05
N CYS A 140 2.25 -9.68 3.24
CA CYS A 140 1.84 -11.05 3.59
C CYS A 140 1.14 -11.12 4.97
N PRO A 141 0.37 -12.17 5.26
CA PRO A 141 -0.34 -12.33 6.52
C PRO A 141 0.56 -12.34 7.77
N THR A 142 1.73 -12.97 7.69
CA THR A 142 2.71 -13.02 8.78
C THR A 142 3.20 -11.64 9.18
N ASN A 143 3.37 -10.70 8.22
CA ASN A 143 3.73 -9.32 8.54
C ASN A 143 2.62 -8.62 9.35
N ILE A 144 1.35 -8.82 8.98
CA ILE A 144 0.21 -8.20 9.68
C ILE A 144 0.15 -8.67 11.13
N VAL A 145 0.13 -9.99 11.34
CA VAL A 145 0.01 -10.58 12.68
C VAL A 145 1.26 -10.28 13.52
N GLY A 146 2.45 -10.53 12.95
CA GLY A 146 3.71 -10.31 13.67
C GLY A 146 3.96 -8.84 14.00
N SER A 147 3.58 -7.91 13.13
CA SER A 147 3.73 -6.47 13.42
C SER A 147 2.82 -6.04 14.56
N ARG A 148 1.59 -6.57 14.65
CA ARG A 148 0.75 -6.34 15.83
C ARG A 148 1.40 -6.86 17.10
N GLU A 149 1.97 -8.07 17.10
CA GLU A 149 2.64 -8.63 18.29
C GLU A 149 3.78 -7.72 18.78
N VAL A 150 4.59 -7.19 17.85
CA VAL A 150 5.64 -6.22 18.18
C VAL A 150 5.04 -4.93 18.77
N LEU A 151 3.96 -4.41 18.19
CA LEU A 151 3.30 -3.20 18.71
C LEU A 151 2.72 -3.41 20.11
N VAL A 152 2.10 -4.57 20.38
CA VAL A 152 1.59 -4.93 21.71
C VAL A 152 2.74 -5.01 22.72
N SER A 153 3.92 -5.48 22.31
CA SER A 153 5.11 -5.48 23.18
C SER A 153 5.62 -4.07 23.52
N PHE A 154 5.37 -3.07 22.66
CA PHE A 154 5.79 -1.69 22.87
C PHE A 154 4.78 -0.87 23.70
N TYR A 155 3.48 -1.12 23.53
CA TYR A 155 2.44 -0.20 24.01
C TYR A 155 1.27 -0.87 24.73
N GLU A 156 1.36 -2.18 24.98
CA GLU A 156 0.22 -2.99 25.41
C GLU A 156 -0.90 -3.02 24.35
N GLU A 157 -2.00 -3.68 24.66
CA GLU A 157 -3.07 -3.97 23.69
C GLU A 157 -3.72 -2.68 23.14
N GLU A 158 -4.21 -1.80 24.01
CA GLU A 158 -4.93 -0.60 23.57
C GLU A 158 -3.99 0.41 22.89
N GLY A 159 -2.76 0.55 23.38
CA GLY A 159 -1.78 1.45 22.77
C GLY A 159 -1.32 0.98 21.39
N ALA A 160 -1.25 -0.34 21.17
CA ALA A 160 -1.00 -0.90 19.85
C ALA A 160 -2.16 -0.61 18.88
N LEU A 161 -3.40 -0.79 19.34
CA LEU A 161 -4.59 -0.47 18.55
C LEU A 161 -4.65 1.02 18.18
N GLU A 162 -4.31 1.93 19.10
CA GLU A 162 -4.22 3.37 18.81
C GLU A 162 -3.25 3.65 17.65
N VAL A 163 -2.04 3.06 17.72
CA VAL A 163 -1.02 3.21 16.67
C VAL A 163 -1.51 2.62 15.33
N MET A 164 -2.14 1.45 15.36
CA MET A 164 -2.70 0.80 14.18
C MET A 164 -3.86 1.58 13.55
N ARG A 165 -4.71 2.24 14.35
CA ARG A 165 -5.80 3.09 13.86
C ARG A 165 -5.25 4.35 13.18
N GLN A 166 -4.21 4.95 13.75
CA GLN A 166 -3.55 6.14 13.20
C GLN A 166 -2.83 5.82 11.88
N ASN A 167 -2.08 4.72 11.84
CA ASN A 167 -1.32 4.28 10.68
C ASN A 167 -1.42 2.76 10.45
N PRO A 168 -2.43 2.28 9.71
CA PRO A 168 -2.57 0.86 9.38
C PRO A 168 -1.40 0.33 8.53
N GLY A 169 -0.68 1.19 7.82
CA GLY A 169 0.47 0.80 6.99
C GLY A 169 1.59 0.12 7.75
N ILE A 170 1.69 0.36 9.06
CA ILE A 170 2.67 -0.31 9.91
C ILE A 170 2.54 -1.84 9.93
N LEU A 171 1.35 -2.36 9.62
CA LEU A 171 1.08 -3.80 9.53
C LEU A 171 1.69 -4.42 8.26
N ALA A 172 2.20 -3.63 7.33
CA ALA A 172 2.96 -4.09 6.18
C ALA A 172 4.47 -4.14 6.42
N CYS A 173 4.95 -3.64 7.56
CA CYS A 173 6.37 -3.71 7.91
C CYS A 173 6.80 -5.15 8.20
N SER A 174 8.11 -5.42 8.05
CA SER A 174 8.69 -6.65 8.57
C SER A 174 8.69 -6.61 10.10
N PRO A 175 8.10 -7.59 10.80
CA PRO A 175 8.06 -7.61 12.27
C PRO A 175 9.46 -7.58 12.88
N ALA A 176 10.41 -8.30 12.28
CA ALA A 176 11.80 -8.33 12.72
C ALA A 176 12.46 -6.95 12.64
N MET A 177 12.23 -6.19 11.57
CA MET A 177 12.74 -4.83 11.43
C MET A 177 12.04 -3.87 12.38
N LEU A 178 10.72 -3.96 12.48
CA LEU A 178 9.91 -3.14 13.38
C LEU A 178 10.35 -3.30 14.85
N ALA A 179 10.69 -4.53 15.27
CA ALA A 179 11.19 -4.81 16.61
C ALA A 179 12.54 -4.15 16.94
N THR A 180 13.32 -3.75 15.92
CA THR A 180 14.57 -2.99 16.13
C THR A 180 14.35 -1.48 16.27
N ALA A 181 13.15 -0.99 15.91
CA ALA A 181 12.82 0.42 16.02
C ALA A 181 12.62 0.84 17.48
N LYS A 182 12.81 2.13 17.75
CA LYS A 182 12.44 2.70 19.05
C LYS A 182 10.93 2.93 19.08
N PRO A 183 10.23 2.55 20.16
CA PRO A 183 8.80 2.83 20.29
C PRO A 183 8.47 4.31 20.00
N GLU A 184 9.25 5.26 20.53
CA GLU A 184 8.94 6.68 20.33
C GLU A 184 9.06 7.13 18.87
N ASP A 185 9.86 6.45 18.04
CA ASP A 185 9.93 6.71 16.59
C ASP A 185 8.67 6.18 15.90
N VAL A 186 8.25 4.97 16.24
CA VAL A 186 7.04 4.32 15.70
C VAL A 186 5.77 5.12 15.99
N ARG A 187 5.59 5.57 17.25
CA ARG A 187 4.42 6.39 17.62
C ARG A 187 4.41 7.75 16.90
N ARG A 188 5.57 8.41 16.79
CA ARG A 188 5.66 9.70 16.06
C ARG A 188 5.29 9.55 14.59
N ALA A 189 5.75 8.46 14.00
CA ALA A 189 5.38 8.08 12.66
C ALA A 189 3.87 7.90 12.48
N ALA A 190 3.20 7.19 13.39
CA ALA A 190 1.76 7.02 13.35
C ALA A 190 1.01 8.36 13.42
N VAL A 191 1.41 9.24 14.35
CA VAL A 191 0.83 10.60 14.49
C VAL A 191 1.04 11.44 13.22
N ALA A 192 2.24 11.38 12.61
CA ALA A 192 2.52 12.14 11.39
C ALA A 192 1.67 11.67 10.20
N ILE A 193 1.47 10.36 10.06
CA ILE A 193 0.62 9.78 9.02
C ILE A 193 -0.85 10.14 9.25
N ASP A 194 -1.32 10.07 10.49
CA ASP A 194 -2.69 10.46 10.81
C ASP A 194 -2.95 11.94 10.52
N PHE A 195 -2.02 12.81 10.94
CA PHE A 195 -2.05 14.24 10.60
C PHE A 195 -2.10 14.45 9.07
N TRP A 196 -1.21 13.77 8.33
CA TRP A 196 -1.18 13.85 6.87
C TRP A 196 -2.51 13.47 6.25
N ASN A 197 -3.11 12.36 6.69
CA ASN A 197 -4.37 11.86 6.19
C ASN A 197 -5.54 12.82 6.49
N GLY A 198 -5.50 13.50 7.64
CA GLY A 198 -6.49 14.51 8.04
C GLY A 198 -6.43 15.84 7.27
N LEU A 199 -5.38 16.12 6.49
CA LEU A 199 -5.29 17.36 5.73
C LEU A 199 -6.30 17.41 4.56
N PRO A 200 -6.94 18.58 4.31
CA PRO A 200 -7.82 18.75 3.16
C PRO A 200 -7.01 18.66 1.85
N MET A 201 -7.61 18.08 0.79
CA MET A 201 -6.93 17.81 -0.48
C MET A 201 -6.18 19.02 -1.09
N PRO A 202 -6.71 20.26 -1.07
CA PRO A 202 -5.98 21.41 -1.61
C PRO A 202 -4.62 21.62 -0.92
N LEU A 203 -4.53 21.34 0.38
CA LEU A 203 -3.29 21.50 1.13
C LEU A 203 -2.28 20.38 0.84
N LYS A 204 -2.76 19.15 0.64
CA LYS A 204 -1.91 18.01 0.23
C LYS A 204 -1.19 18.28 -1.09
N TYR A 205 -1.84 18.96 -2.03
CA TYR A 205 -1.25 19.34 -3.33
C TYR A 205 -0.49 20.68 -3.32
N ALA A 206 -0.68 21.51 -2.31
CA ALA A 206 0.00 22.80 -2.19
C ALA A 206 1.47 22.68 -1.74
N ILE A 207 1.94 21.46 -1.45
CA ILE A 207 3.33 21.23 -1.07
C ILE A 207 4.22 21.50 -2.29
N PRO A 208 5.13 22.49 -2.19
CA PRO A 208 5.95 22.86 -3.33
C PRO A 208 6.81 21.68 -3.78
N LEU A 209 6.99 21.55 -5.10
CA LEU A 209 7.75 20.49 -5.75
C LEU A 209 9.15 20.29 -5.14
N THR A 210 9.76 21.36 -4.63
CA THR A 210 11.06 21.33 -3.94
C THR A 210 11.02 20.53 -2.64
N THR A 211 9.93 20.63 -1.88
CA THR A 211 9.74 19.83 -0.66
C THR A 211 9.54 18.37 -1.04
N PHE A 212 8.68 18.08 -2.03
CA PHE A 212 8.51 16.73 -2.55
C PHE A 212 9.84 16.11 -3.04
N ALA A 213 10.63 16.87 -3.81
CA ALA A 213 11.93 16.42 -4.31
C ALA A 213 12.94 16.15 -3.17
N ALA A 214 12.96 16.99 -2.13
CA ALA A 214 13.80 16.76 -0.96
C ALA A 214 13.39 15.48 -0.21
N PHE A 215 12.08 15.22 -0.09
CA PHE A 215 11.56 13.97 0.47
C PHE A 215 12.00 12.77 -0.38
N CYS A 216 11.79 12.80 -1.69
CA CYS A 216 12.23 11.73 -2.59
C CYS A 216 13.74 11.46 -2.50
N ALA A 217 14.57 12.49 -2.37
CA ALA A 217 16.01 12.32 -2.20
C ALA A 217 16.38 11.60 -0.88
N LEU A 218 15.66 11.90 0.21
CA LEU A 218 15.87 11.24 1.51
C LEU A 218 15.43 9.77 1.47
N ILE A 219 14.32 9.48 0.78
CA ILE A 219 13.80 8.12 0.57
C ILE A 219 14.77 7.33 -0.32
N ALA A 220 15.21 7.90 -1.44
CA ALA A 220 16.16 7.26 -2.34
C ALA A 220 17.48 6.93 -1.62
N LYS A 221 18.00 7.85 -0.80
CA LYS A 221 19.17 7.59 0.04
C LYS A 221 18.93 6.39 0.97
N ARG A 222 17.77 6.31 1.62
CA ARG A 222 17.43 5.17 2.49
C ARG A 222 17.31 3.85 1.74
N ILE A 223 16.64 3.83 0.59
CA ILE A 223 16.55 2.61 -0.24
C ILE A 223 17.94 2.12 -0.66
N ILE A 224 18.85 3.05 -1.01
CA ILE A 224 20.25 2.76 -1.33
C ILE A 224 20.99 2.21 -0.11
N ASP A 225 20.85 2.87 1.05
CA ASP A 225 21.49 2.46 2.30
C ASP A 225 20.96 1.09 2.78
N CYS A 226 19.73 0.73 2.44
CA CYS A 226 19.05 -0.52 2.77
C CYS A 226 19.30 -1.66 1.77
N GLN A 227 20.15 -1.47 0.75
CA GLN A 227 20.52 -2.49 -0.25
C GLN A 227 19.32 -3.22 -0.89
N GLY A 228 18.19 -2.54 -1.06
CA GLY A 228 16.98 -3.11 -1.68
C GLY A 228 16.18 -4.06 -0.79
N GLN A 229 16.46 -4.11 0.52
CA GLN A 229 15.52 -4.69 1.49
C GLN A 229 14.52 -3.61 1.94
N ILE A 230 13.26 -4.02 2.18
CA ILE A 230 12.22 -3.14 2.72
C ILE A 230 12.62 -2.82 4.17
N CYS A 231 13.24 -1.66 4.36
CA CYS A 231 13.44 -1.07 5.67
C CYS A 231 12.11 -0.43 6.08
N GLY A 232 11.48 -0.99 7.11
CA GLY A 232 10.36 -0.35 7.80
C GLY A 232 10.74 0.99 8.43
#